data_AF-A0A8T5REZ8-F1
#
_entry.id   AF-A0A8T5REZ8-F1
#
_cell.length_a   1.000
_cell.length_b   1.000
_cell.length_c   1.000
_cell.angle_alpha   90.00
_cell.angle_beta   90.00
_cell.angle_gamma   90.00
#
_symmetry.space_group_name_H-M   'P 1'
#
loop_
_entity.id
_entity.type
_entity.pdbx_description
1 polymer ?
#
loop_
_entity_poly.entity_id
_entity_poly.type
_entity_poly.pdbx_seq_one_letter_code
_entity_poly.pdbx_strand_id
1 'polypeptide(L)'
;MKLRLILKTKTKKNKDVVLKFSIAPSKHIGFINFINLCLNQDNPVSISFEKISTSSEIEESKIAGSFKFEAKDKNELKNLEEELKRTERKKKK
;
A
#
# COMPACT_ATOMS: atom_id res chain seq x y z
N MET A 1 -2.16 16.14 0.32
CA MET A 1 -1.19 15.03 0.23
C MET A 1 -1.38 14.20 -1.04
N LYS A 2 -0.31 13.69 -1.64
CA LYS A 2 -0.35 12.68 -2.73
C LYS A 2 0.38 11.42 -2.23
N LEU A 3 -0.33 10.29 -2.14
CA LEU A 3 0.23 9.02 -1.67
C LEU A 3 0.40 8.05 -2.84
N ARG A 4 1.52 7.33 -2.90
CA ARG A 4 1.83 6.37 -3.97
C ARG A 4 2.44 5.09 -3.41
N LEU A 5 1.99 3.94 -3.91
CA LEU A 5 2.69 2.68 -3.75
C LEU A 5 3.78 2.57 -4.84
N ILE A 6 5.01 2.29 -4.44
CA ILE A 6 6.15 2.18 -5.34
C ILE A 6 6.68 0.75 -5.30
N LEU A 7 6.57 0.03 -6.41
CA LEU A 7 7.21 -1.26 -6.61
C LEU A 7 8.52 -1.04 -7.37
N LYS A 8 9.64 -1.42 -6.79
CA LYS A 8 10.97 -1.29 -7.41
C LYS A 8 11.62 -2.67 -7.53
N THR A 9 12.17 -2.96 -8.70
CA THR A 9 12.95 -4.17 -8.96
C THR A 9 14.12 -3.87 -9.89
N LYS A 10 14.96 -4.89 -10.14
CA LYS A 10 16.11 -4.82 -11.06
C LYS A 10 15.96 -5.81 -12.19
N THR A 11 16.34 -5.39 -13.39
CA THR A 11 16.47 -6.30 -14.54
C THR A 11 17.71 -7.19 -14.41
N LYS A 12 17.80 -8.22 -15.26
CA LYS A 12 19.01 -9.06 -15.40
C LYS A 12 20.28 -8.25 -15.72
N LYS A 13 20.14 -7.06 -16.33
CA LYS A 13 21.25 -6.12 -16.62
C LYS A 13 21.48 -5.09 -15.52
N ASN A 14 20.99 -5.36 -14.31
CA ASN A 14 21.11 -4.49 -13.12
C ASN A 14 20.52 -3.07 -13.29
N LYS A 15 19.65 -2.86 -14.29
CA LYS A 15 18.89 -1.61 -14.45
C LYS A 15 17.68 -1.61 -13.51
N ASP A 16 17.46 -0.49 -12.83
CA ASP A 16 16.29 -0.28 -11.96
C ASP A 16 15.01 -0.10 -12.80
N VAL A 17 13.94 -0.79 -12.40
CA VAL A 17 12.59 -0.63 -12.93
C VAL A 17 11.66 -0.27 -11.77
N VAL A 18 10.84 0.75 -11.98
CA VAL A 18 9.94 1.27 -10.95
C VAL A 18 8.54 1.37 -11.52
N LEU A 19 7.58 0.76 -10.84
CA LEU A 19 6.15 0.89 -11.10
C LEU A 19 5.50 1.67 -9.96
N LYS A 20 4.72 2.70 -10.29
CA LYS A 20 4.11 3.62 -9.30
C LYS A 20 2.59 3.60 -9.42
N PHE A 21 1.90 3.21 -8.35
CA PHE A 21 0.46 3.27 -8.26
C PHE A 21 0.04 4.45 -7.39
N SER A 22 -0.80 5.33 -7.94
CA SER A 22 -1.37 6.43 -7.14
C SER A 22 -2.48 5.88 -6.27
N ILE A 23 -2.43 6.16 -4.97
CA ILE A 23 -3.49 5.79 -4.04
C ILE A 23 -4.49 6.94 -4.02
N ALA A 24 -5.76 6.62 -4.31
CA ALA A 24 -6.83 7.61 -4.30
C ALA A 24 -6.99 8.23 -2.90
N PRO A 25 -7.31 9.53 -2.77
CA PRO A 25 -7.49 10.18 -1.47
C PRO A 25 -8.46 9.46 -0.52
N SER A 26 -9.53 8.87 -1.06
CA SER A 26 -10.52 8.09 -0.29
C SER A 26 -9.96 6.79 0.30
N LYS A 27 -8.79 6.33 -0.16
CA LYS A 27 -8.13 5.11 0.31
C LYS A 27 -6.91 5.41 1.17
N HIS A 28 -6.51 6.67 1.35
CA HIS A 28 -5.31 7.03 2.12
C HIS A 28 -5.36 6.52 3.55
N ILE A 29 -6.45 6.78 4.29
CA ILE A 29 -6.57 6.33 5.68
C ILE A 29 -6.56 4.81 5.79
N GLY A 30 -7.38 4.13 4.99
CA GLY A 30 -7.43 2.67 4.99
C GLY A 30 -6.06 2.06 4.71
N PHE A 31 -5.33 2.62 3.74
CA PHE A 31 -3.98 2.18 3.42
C PHE A 31 -3.00 2.39 4.58
N ILE A 32 -2.95 3.59 5.19
CA ILE A 32 -2.05 3.83 6.33
C ILE A 32 -2.38 2.92 7.51
N ASN A 33 -3.66 2.75 7.84
CA ASN A 33 -4.09 1.87 8.91
C ASN A 33 -3.66 0.42 8.65
N PHE A 34 -3.77 -0.05 7.41
CA PHE A 34 -3.27 -1.37 7.02
C PHE A 34 -1.77 -1.50 7.23
N ILE A 35 -0.97 -0.52 6.77
CA ILE A 35 0.50 -0.52 6.99
C ILE A 35 0.84 -0.53 8.49
N ASN A 36 0.16 0.30 9.30
CA ASN A 36 0.32 0.33 10.75
C ASN A 36 -0.01 -1.03 11.40
N LEU A 37 -1.08 -1.68 10.96
CA LEU A 37 -1.48 -2.99 11.45
C LEU A 37 -0.37 -4.02 11.21
N CYS A 38 0.12 -4.10 9.97
CA CYS A 38 1.18 -5.04 9.59
C CYS A 38 2.47 -4.81 10.37
N LEU A 39 2.88 -3.55 10.55
CA LEU A 39 4.10 -3.19 11.27
C LEU A 39 4.01 -3.43 12.78
N ASN A 40 2.86 -3.12 13.39
CA ASN A 40 2.69 -3.27 14.84
C ASN A 40 2.52 -4.74 15.25
N GLN A 41 2.00 -5.57 14.35
CA GLN A 41 1.77 -7.00 14.61
C GLN A 41 2.87 -7.90 14.03
N ASP A 42 3.89 -7.32 13.38
CA ASP A 42 4.95 -8.05 12.65
C ASP A 42 4.40 -9.11 11.67
N ASN A 43 3.22 -8.82 11.11
CA ASN A 43 2.51 -9.74 10.22
C ASN A 43 3.00 -9.55 8.78
N PRO A 44 3.31 -10.65 8.07
CA PRO A 44 3.64 -10.57 6.66
C PRO A 44 2.44 -10.12 5.83
N VAL A 45 2.74 -9.46 4.71
CA VAL A 45 1.75 -9.01 3.73
C VAL A 45 1.86 -9.84 2.48
N SER A 46 0.72 -10.36 2.05
CA SER A 46 0.59 -11.07 0.79
C SER A 46 0.18 -10.10 -0.31
N ILE A 47 0.93 -10.07 -1.40
CA ILE A 47 0.49 -9.51 -2.68
C ILE A 47 0.12 -10.69 -3.57
N SER A 48 -1.15 -10.74 -3.97
CA SER A 48 -1.66 -11.59 -5.04
C SER A 48 -2.32 -10.71 -6.11
N PHE A 49 -2.61 -11.31 -7.26
CA PHE A 49 -3.35 -10.65 -8.33
C PHE A 49 -4.70 -11.31 -8.48
N GLU A 50 -5.75 -10.54 -8.69
CA GLU A 50 -7.06 -11.07 -9.05
C GLU A 50 -7.35 -10.73 -10.51
N LYS A 51 -7.82 -11.72 -11.27
CA LYS A 51 -8.36 -11.52 -12.60
C LYS A 51 -9.87 -11.43 -12.49
N ILE A 52 -10.42 -10.28 -12.84
CA ILE A 52 -11.87 -10.05 -12.90
C ILE A 52 -12.29 -10.24 -14.36
N SER A 53 -13.08 -11.26 -14.63
CA SER A 53 -13.66 -11.50 -15.96
C SER A 53 -14.87 -10.60 -16.22
N THR A 54 -15.32 -10.53 -17.47
CA THR A 54 -16.58 -9.86 -17.83
C THR A 54 -17.81 -10.54 -17.22
N SER A 55 -17.72 -11.81 -16.81
CA SER A 55 -18.75 -12.55 -16.06
C SER A 55 -18.77 -12.22 -14.56
N SER A 56 -17.94 -11.29 -14.08
CA SER A 56 -17.74 -10.98 -12.65
C SER A 56 -17.20 -12.17 -11.82
N GLU A 57 -16.67 -13.19 -12.49
CA GLU A 57 -15.92 -14.25 -11.81
C GLU A 57 -14.55 -13.71 -11.41
N ILE A 58 -14.22 -13.90 -10.13
CA ILE A 58 -12.94 -13.50 -9.55
C ILE A 58 -12.07 -14.76 -9.50
N GLU A 59 -11.06 -14.81 -10.35
CA GLU A 59 -10.04 -15.85 -10.30
C GLU A 59 -8.80 -15.29 -9.59
N GLU A 60 -8.43 -15.90 -8.46
CA GLU A 60 -7.16 -15.59 -7.81
C GLU A 60 -6.00 -16.10 -8.68
N SER A 61 -5.04 -15.23 -8.97
CA SER A 61 -3.87 -15.56 -9.75
C SER A 61 -2.93 -16.47 -8.96
N LYS A 62 -2.28 -17.39 -9.68
CA LYS A 62 -1.21 -18.24 -9.14
C LYS A 62 0.04 -17.45 -8.73
N ILE A 63 0.13 -16.17 -9.12
CA ILE A 63 1.25 -15.30 -8.77
C ILE A 63 0.95 -14.62 -7.44
N ALA A 64 1.61 -15.09 -6.39
CA ALA A 64 1.57 -14.48 -5.06
C ALA A 64 2.98 -14.34 -4.49
N GLY A 65 3.17 -13.35 -3.63
CA GLY A 65 4.39 -13.15 -2.86
C GLY A 65 4.06 -12.65 -1.46
N SER A 66 4.86 -13.07 -0.48
CA SER A 66 4.73 -12.63 0.90
C SER A 66 5.99 -11.87 1.32
N PHE A 67 5.83 -10.72 1.98
CA PHE A 67 6.94 -9.91 2.46
C PHE A 67 6.55 -9.19 3.75
N LYS A 68 7.54 -8.85 4.57
CA LYS A 68 7.33 -8.04 5.77
C LYS A 68 7.58 -6.58 5.45
N PHE A 69 6.74 -5.70 6.00
CA PHE A 69 7.05 -4.28 5.98
C PHE A 69 8.11 -3.97 7.04
N GLU A 70 9.00 -3.04 6.70
CA GLU A 70 9.99 -2.51 7.63
C GLU A 70 9.76 -1.00 7.78
N ALA A 71 9.59 -0.55 9.02
CA ALA A 71 9.49 0.87 9.32
C ALA A 71 10.89 1.48 9.33
N LYS A 72 11.19 2.29 8.30
CA LYS A 72 12.44 3.09 8.29
C LYS A 72 12.42 4.19 9.34
N ASP A 73 11.24 4.75 9.64
CA ASP A 73 11.01 5.68 10.74
C ASP A 73 9.56 5.53 11.26
N LYS A 74 9.41 5.14 12.54
CA LYS A 74 8.08 4.97 13.18
C LYS A 74 7.42 6.29 13.54
N ASN A 75 8.19 7.35 13.77
CA ASN A 75 7.64 8.66 14.13
C ASN A 75 7.03 9.35 12.90
N GLU A 76 7.68 9.22 11.75
CA GLU A 76 7.17 9.75 10.48
C GLU A 76 5.81 9.12 10.11
N LEU A 77 5.65 7.82 10.34
CA LEU A 77 4.39 7.11 10.08
C LEU A 77 3.23 7.61 10.96
N LYS A 78 3.48 7.87 12.25
CA LYS A 78 2.49 8.45 13.16
C LYS A 78 2.08 9.86 12.74
N ASN A 79 3.05 10.69 12.35
CA ASN A 79 2.78 12.05 11.86
C ASN A 79 1.91 12.03 10.60
N LEU A 80 2.18 11.09 9.68
CA LEU A 80 1.41 10.91 8.46
C LEU A 80 -0.05 10.51 8.74
N GLU A 81 -0.25 9.62 9.72
CA GLU A 81 -1.59 9.22 10.17
C GLU A 81 -2.38 10.41 10.76
N GLU A 82 -1.73 11.23 11.59
CA GLU A 82 -2.37 12.43 12.16
C GLU A 82 -2.76 13.46 11.10
N GLU A 83 -1.89 13.73 10.12
CA GLU A 83 -2.16 14.65 9.01
C GLU A 83 -3.41 14.21 8.21
N LEU A 84 -3.51 12.91 7.92
CA LEU A 84 -4.67 12.36 7.22
C LEU A 84 -5.96 12.51 8.03
N LYS A 85 -5.94 12.18 9.33
CA LYS A 85 -7.12 12.32 10.21
C LYS A 85 -7.58 13.77 10.30
N ARG A 86 -6.66 14.74 10.37
CA ARG A 86 -7.00 16.18 10.37
C ARG A 86 -7.65 16.62 9.06
N THR A 87 -7.15 16.13 7.93
CA THR A 87 -7.67 16.46 6.60
C THR A 87 -9.10 15.95 6.40
N GLU A 88 -9.41 14.74 6.88
CA GLU A 88 -10.77 14.22 6.83
C GLU A 88 -11.74 14.97 7.73
N ARG A 89 -11.33 15.34 8.95
CA ARG A 89 -12.16 16.15 9.86
C ARG A 89 -12.52 17.51 9.25
N LYS A 90 -11.61 18.13 8.50
CA LYS A 90 -11.87 19.39 7.78
C LYS A 90 -12.85 19.23 6.61
N LYS A 91 -12.90 18.06 5.95
CA LYS A 91 -13.83 17.80 4.84
C LYS A 91 -15.27 17.50 5.29
N LYS A 92 -15.47 17.13 6.57
CA LYS A 92 -16.79 16.82 7.15
C LYS A 92 -17.48 18.03 7.80
N LYS A 93 -16.78 19.16 7.94
CA LYS A 93 -17.35 20.45 8.35
C LYS A 93 -17.68 21.26 7.11
#